data_AF-L9VP96-F1
#
_entry.id   AF-L9VP96-F1
#
_cell.length_a   1.000
_cell.length_b   1.000
_cell.length_c   1.000
_cell.angle_alpha   90.00
_cell.angle_beta   90.00
_cell.angle_gamma   90.00
#
_symmetry.space_group_name_H-M   'P 1'
#
loop_
_entity.id
_entity.type
_entity.pdbx_description
1 polymer ?
#
loop_
_entity_poly.entity_id
_entity_poly.type
_entity_poly.pdbx_seq_one_letter_code
_entity_poly.pdbx_strand_id
1 'polypeptide(L)'
;MPFDEQTGRRGDASATDNEGSRPAADGGSESATDKGSESAAEEMDGLEIKGPERRRLRERLDSDERVQYALRGRIMDYETNDDDRDRREESRTRKMASRGRDLLTLVTDRRLLVVIQREAPADHEYRSISYDELRGAKLETANGNQRLVLRGPKRYYIDVGRTSTDDTTAACSTIRQQIETESDDDSFDSLERLEALFEQGHLTEREFETMKRELLE
;
A
#
# COMPACT_ATOMS: atom_id res chain seq x y z
N MET A 1 8.07 19.99 50.20
CA MET A 1 7.55 18.62 50.28
C MET A 1 8.57 17.73 49.58
N PRO A 2 9.48 17.06 50.30
CA PRO A 2 10.46 16.17 49.69
C PRO A 2 9.79 14.83 49.35
N PHE A 3 10.05 14.31 48.15
CA PHE A 3 9.60 13.00 47.72
C PHE A 3 10.66 11.95 48.05
N ASP A 4 10.24 10.94 48.79
CA ASP A 4 11.05 9.82 49.26
C ASP A 4 11.58 8.94 48.12
N GLU A 5 12.83 8.59 48.28
CA GLU A 5 13.65 7.69 47.49
C GLU A 5 13.35 6.24 47.93
N GLN A 6 12.79 5.40 47.04
CA GLN A 6 12.70 3.96 47.27
C GLN A 6 13.48 3.22 46.18
N THR A 7 14.67 2.76 46.57
CA THR A 7 15.45 1.73 45.88
C THR A 7 15.00 0.36 46.38
N GLY A 8 14.80 -0.60 45.47
CA GLY A 8 14.67 -2.00 45.87
C GLY A 8 14.02 -2.90 44.83
N ARG A 9 14.85 -3.69 44.13
CA ARG A 9 15.01 -5.13 44.40
C ARG A 9 15.62 -5.83 43.18
N ARG A 10 16.81 -6.39 43.40
CA ARG A 10 17.40 -7.46 42.58
C ARG A 10 16.60 -8.74 42.81
N GLY A 11 16.19 -9.38 41.72
CA GLY A 11 15.70 -10.75 41.70
C GLY A 11 16.64 -11.60 40.86
N ASP A 12 17.32 -12.51 41.54
CA ASP A 12 18.22 -13.53 41.01
C ASP A 12 17.44 -14.80 40.62
N ALA A 13 18.11 -15.64 39.82
CA ALA A 13 17.86 -17.07 39.61
C ALA A 13 16.64 -17.50 38.76
N SER A 14 16.87 -18.21 37.66
CA SER A 14 17.24 -19.64 37.69
C SER A 14 17.35 -20.20 36.28
N ALA A 15 18.47 -20.88 36.03
CA ALA A 15 18.69 -21.73 34.88
C ALA A 15 17.86 -23.02 35.04
N THR A 16 17.22 -23.46 33.97
CA THR A 16 16.79 -24.85 33.83
C THR A 16 17.27 -25.36 32.49
N ASP A 17 18.28 -26.22 32.56
CA ASP A 17 18.72 -27.10 31.49
C ASP A 17 17.59 -28.08 31.18
N ASN A 18 17.21 -28.16 29.90
CA ASN A 18 16.30 -29.18 29.41
C ASN A 18 16.89 -29.81 28.15
N GLU A 19 17.80 -30.77 28.35
CA GLU A 19 18.29 -31.68 27.33
C GLU A 19 17.19 -32.73 27.01
N GLY A 20 16.36 -32.39 26.03
CA GLY A 20 15.36 -33.31 25.46
C GLY A 20 15.80 -33.79 24.08
N SER A 21 16.63 -34.84 24.05
CA SER A 21 16.93 -35.61 22.84
C SER A 21 15.66 -36.17 22.19
N ARG A 22 15.44 -35.86 20.90
CA ARG A 22 14.47 -36.56 20.04
C ARG A 22 15.01 -36.76 18.62
N PRO A 23 14.57 -37.83 17.94
CA PRO A 23 15.31 -38.49 16.88
C PRO A 23 15.10 -37.85 15.50
N ALA A 24 16.09 -38.07 14.64
CA ALA A 24 16.10 -37.74 13.23
C ALA A 24 14.87 -38.29 12.50
N ALA A 25 14.02 -37.38 12.01
CA ALA A 25 13.10 -37.66 10.92
C ALA A 25 13.69 -37.01 9.66
N ASP A 26 14.33 -37.85 8.87
CA ASP A 26 14.71 -37.61 7.49
C ASP A 26 13.43 -37.40 6.67
N GLY A 27 13.10 -36.13 6.45
CA GLY A 27 12.02 -35.69 5.58
C GLY A 27 12.62 -34.74 4.57
N GLY A 28 13.00 -35.28 3.41
CA GLY A 28 13.39 -34.52 2.24
C GLY A 28 12.28 -33.55 1.84
N SER A 29 12.35 -32.35 2.39
CA SER A 29 11.63 -31.20 1.88
C SER A 29 12.42 -30.73 0.67
N GLU A 30 11.91 -31.10 -0.51
CA GLU A 30 12.29 -30.45 -1.76
C GLU A 30 12.02 -28.96 -1.59
N SER A 31 13.07 -28.24 -1.22
CA SER A 31 13.16 -26.79 -1.26
C SER A 31 12.94 -26.39 -2.71
N ALA A 32 11.67 -26.21 -3.08
CA ALA A 32 11.26 -25.44 -4.22
C ALA A 32 11.94 -24.08 -4.04
N THR A 33 13.04 -23.92 -4.77
CA THR A 33 13.83 -22.70 -4.77
C THR A 33 12.90 -21.65 -5.36
N ASP A 34 12.44 -20.76 -4.48
CA ASP A 34 11.58 -19.62 -4.76
C ASP A 34 12.29 -18.67 -5.73
N LYS A 35 12.20 -19.01 -7.03
CA LYS A 35 12.67 -18.20 -8.15
C LYS A 35 11.81 -16.96 -8.38
N GLY A 36 10.74 -16.76 -7.61
CA GLY A 36 9.90 -15.56 -7.67
C GLY A 36 10.51 -14.39 -6.90
N SER A 37 11.19 -14.66 -5.79
CA SER A 37 11.76 -13.59 -4.97
C SER A 37 12.86 -12.79 -5.69
N GLU A 38 13.60 -13.38 -6.63
CA GLU A 38 14.78 -12.76 -7.26
C GLU A 38 14.42 -11.54 -8.14
N SER A 39 13.29 -11.57 -8.86
CA SER A 39 12.89 -10.48 -9.77
C SER A 39 12.48 -9.19 -9.04
N ALA A 40 11.78 -9.31 -7.91
CA ALA A 40 11.43 -8.14 -7.09
C ALA A 40 12.66 -7.49 -6.45
N ALA A 41 13.74 -8.25 -6.23
CA ALA A 41 14.99 -7.71 -5.71
C ALA A 41 15.70 -6.82 -6.74
N GLU A 42 15.81 -7.28 -7.99
CA GLU A 42 16.59 -6.59 -9.01
C GLU A 42 15.98 -5.23 -9.41
N GLU A 43 14.66 -5.13 -9.49
CA GLU A 43 13.97 -3.86 -9.79
C GLU A 43 14.11 -2.84 -8.65
N MET A 44 14.15 -3.29 -7.39
CA MET A 44 14.37 -2.39 -6.25
C MET A 44 15.79 -1.80 -6.19
N ASP A 45 16.77 -2.39 -6.88
CA ASP A 45 18.16 -1.90 -6.87
C ASP A 45 18.29 -0.54 -7.60
N GLY A 46 17.37 -0.26 -8.54
CA GLY A 46 17.27 1.04 -9.21
C GLY A 46 16.65 2.16 -8.36
N LEU A 47 15.99 1.83 -7.24
CA LEU A 47 15.14 2.77 -6.49
C LEU A 47 15.89 3.54 -5.37
N GLU A 48 17.23 3.48 -5.33
CA GLU A 48 18.08 4.06 -4.27
C GLU A 48 17.71 3.66 -2.82
N ILE A 49 16.89 2.64 -2.59
CA ILE A 49 16.51 2.20 -1.25
C ILE A 49 17.59 1.27 -0.70
N LYS A 50 18.43 1.78 0.20
CA LYS A 50 19.62 1.06 0.69
C LYS A 50 19.38 0.34 2.03
N GLY A 51 20.10 -0.76 2.22
CA GLY A 51 20.33 -1.39 3.53
C GLY A 51 19.08 -2.00 4.18
N PRO A 52 18.88 -1.83 5.51
CA PRO A 52 17.82 -2.52 6.26
C PRO A 52 16.39 -2.12 5.84
N GLU A 53 16.22 -0.95 5.23
CA GLU A 53 14.92 -0.48 4.74
C GLU A 53 14.42 -1.35 3.60
N ARG A 54 15.29 -1.75 2.68
CA ARG A 54 14.94 -2.65 1.55
C ARG A 54 14.42 -3.99 2.03
N ARG A 55 15.07 -4.59 3.04
CA ARG A 55 14.62 -5.85 3.63
C ARG A 55 13.21 -5.72 4.22
N ARG A 56 12.98 -4.67 5.01
CA ARG A 56 11.67 -4.42 5.63
C ARG A 56 10.57 -4.17 4.61
N LEU A 57 10.87 -3.49 3.51
CA LEU A 57 9.92 -3.30 2.41
C LEU A 57 9.59 -4.61 1.72
N ARG A 58 10.60 -5.45 1.46
CA ARG A 58 10.41 -6.76 0.83
C ARG A 58 9.55 -7.70 1.66
N GLU A 59 9.65 -7.62 2.99
CA GLU A 59 8.78 -8.36 3.92
C GLU A 59 7.31 -7.87 3.90
N ARG A 60 7.00 -6.76 3.19
CA ARG A 60 5.65 -6.19 3.07
C ARG A 60 5.04 -6.31 1.68
N LEU A 61 5.85 -6.54 0.66
CA LEU A 61 5.39 -6.81 -0.70
C LEU A 61 5.07 -8.29 -0.83
N ASP A 62 4.07 -8.62 -1.65
CA ASP A 62 3.83 -10.03 -1.98
C ASP A 62 5.01 -10.59 -2.79
N SER A 63 5.17 -11.92 -2.80
CA SER A 63 6.32 -12.58 -3.45
C SER A 63 6.42 -12.30 -4.95
N ASP A 64 5.29 -12.01 -5.59
CA ASP A 64 5.15 -11.74 -7.02
C ASP A 64 4.75 -10.28 -7.33
N GLU A 65 4.61 -9.42 -6.32
CA GLU A 65 4.31 -7.99 -6.47
C GLU A 65 5.55 -7.24 -6.99
N ARG A 66 5.40 -6.50 -8.09
CA ARG A 66 6.49 -5.79 -8.76
C ARG A 66 6.41 -4.29 -8.55
N VAL A 67 7.53 -3.67 -8.15
CA VAL A 67 7.60 -2.22 -7.93
C VAL A 67 7.98 -1.54 -9.24
N GLN A 68 7.05 -0.79 -9.83
CA GLN A 68 7.25 -0.09 -11.09
C GLN A 68 7.90 1.28 -10.88
N TYR A 69 7.51 2.00 -9.80
CA TYR A 69 8.07 3.30 -9.45
C TYR A 69 8.21 3.46 -7.93
N ALA A 70 9.22 4.21 -7.48
CA ALA A 70 9.28 4.75 -6.13
C ALA A 70 9.36 6.28 -6.15
N LEU A 71 8.33 6.92 -5.61
CA LEU A 71 8.24 8.36 -5.49
C LEU A 71 8.64 8.79 -4.08
N ARG A 72 9.37 9.89 -3.97
CA ARG A 72 9.87 10.48 -2.73
C ARG A 72 9.21 11.82 -2.45
N GLY A 73 8.80 12.02 -1.20
CA GLY A 73 8.36 13.31 -0.68
C GLY A 73 8.49 13.37 0.82
N ARG A 74 7.68 14.20 1.49
CA ARG A 74 7.73 14.36 2.96
C ARG A 74 6.40 14.22 3.67
N ILE A 75 5.31 14.54 3.00
CA ILE A 75 3.99 14.73 3.62
C ILE A 75 2.96 13.95 2.83
N MET A 76 2.07 13.27 3.55
CA MET A 76 0.83 12.74 3.01
C MET A 76 -0.31 13.27 3.86
N ASP A 77 -1.29 13.90 3.22
CA ASP A 77 -2.57 14.18 3.84
C ASP A 77 -3.63 13.24 3.27
N TYR A 78 -4.59 12.84 4.08
CA TYR A 78 -5.79 12.19 3.58
C TYR A 78 -7.04 12.63 4.33
N GLU A 79 -8.17 12.66 3.63
CA GLU A 79 -9.48 13.08 4.14
C GLU A 79 -10.57 12.18 3.56
N THR A 80 -11.76 12.19 4.16
CA THR A 80 -12.93 11.54 3.56
C THR A 80 -13.32 12.26 2.26
N ASN A 81 -13.87 11.53 1.30
CA ASN A 81 -14.40 12.12 0.09
C ASN A 81 -15.82 12.66 0.33
N ASP A 82 -15.94 13.78 1.04
CA ASP A 82 -17.22 14.48 1.31
C ASP A 82 -17.33 15.76 0.46
N ASP A 83 -18.54 16.13 0.05
CA ASP A 83 -18.78 17.38 -0.68
C ASP A 83 -18.75 18.59 0.25
N ASP A 84 -19.11 18.40 1.52
CA ASP A 84 -18.99 19.40 2.57
C ASP A 84 -17.52 19.64 2.92
N ARG A 85 -17.08 20.89 2.74
CA ARG A 85 -15.70 21.28 2.98
C ARG A 85 -15.31 21.18 4.47
N ASP A 86 -16.18 21.61 5.37
CA ASP A 86 -15.86 21.67 6.79
C ASP A 86 -15.71 20.24 7.33
N ARG A 87 -16.59 19.33 6.92
CA ARG A 87 -16.45 17.89 7.23
C ARG A 87 -15.18 17.27 6.69
N ARG A 88 -14.78 17.64 5.46
CA ARG A 88 -13.49 17.17 4.91
C ARG A 88 -12.32 17.68 5.74
N GLU A 89 -12.31 18.96 6.09
CA GLU A 89 -11.25 19.55 6.90
C GLU A 89 -11.16 18.91 8.29
N GLU A 90 -12.31 18.63 8.93
CA GLU A 90 -12.39 17.91 10.20
C GLU A 90 -11.83 16.48 10.12
N SER A 91 -12.06 15.79 9.00
CA SER A 91 -11.57 14.42 8.78
C SER A 91 -10.09 14.35 8.41
N ARG A 92 -9.47 15.49 8.08
CA ARG A 92 -8.14 15.54 7.47
C ARG A 92 -7.09 15.07 8.45
N THR A 93 -6.38 14.02 8.07
CA THR A 93 -5.22 13.51 8.78
C THR A 93 -3.95 13.81 8.01
N ARG A 94 -2.96 14.39 8.69
CA ARG A 94 -1.62 14.63 8.15
C ARG A 94 -0.63 13.61 8.70
N LYS A 95 0.16 13.02 7.81
CA LYS A 95 1.32 12.19 8.11
C LYS A 95 2.56 12.82 7.51
N MET A 96 3.64 12.87 8.29
CA MET A 96 4.92 13.41 7.83
C MET A 96 6.02 12.42 8.18
N ALA A 97 6.99 12.23 7.27
CA ALA A 97 8.20 11.50 7.58
C ALA A 97 9.02 12.21 8.66
N SER A 98 9.82 11.46 9.40
CA SER A 98 10.77 12.03 10.36
C SER A 98 11.80 12.93 9.68
N ARG A 99 12.42 13.83 10.46
CA ARG A 99 13.41 14.79 9.93
C ARG A 99 14.56 14.04 9.25
N GLY A 100 14.92 14.48 8.04
CA GLY A 100 16.00 13.87 7.25
C GLY A 100 15.65 12.53 6.60
N ARG A 101 14.41 12.06 6.76
CA ARG A 101 13.86 10.88 6.10
C ARG A 101 12.86 11.28 5.02
N ASP A 102 12.48 10.32 4.19
CA ASP A 102 11.48 10.51 3.14
C ASP A 102 10.18 9.79 3.46
N LEU A 103 9.10 10.31 2.91
CA LEU A 103 7.91 9.53 2.65
C LEU A 103 8.11 8.88 1.29
N LEU A 104 8.04 7.54 1.24
CA LEU A 104 8.15 6.78 0.00
C LEU A 104 6.74 6.37 -0.45
N THR A 105 6.47 6.47 -1.75
CA THR A 105 5.26 5.94 -2.37
C THR A 105 5.69 4.97 -3.46
N LEU A 106 5.50 3.69 -3.20
CA LEU A 106 5.78 2.64 -4.17
C LEU A 106 4.52 2.44 -5.01
N VAL A 107 4.67 2.53 -6.33
CA VAL A 107 3.64 2.18 -7.31
C VAL A 107 3.96 0.78 -7.78
N THR A 108 3.10 -0.18 -7.44
CA THR A 108 3.28 -1.59 -7.82
C THR A 108 2.31 -1.98 -8.92
N ASP A 109 2.37 -3.23 -9.38
CA ASP A 109 1.35 -3.82 -10.24
C ASP A 109 0.06 -4.21 -9.51
N ARG A 110 -0.01 -4.08 -8.18
CA ARG A 110 -1.20 -4.43 -7.38
C ARG A 110 -1.81 -3.27 -6.62
N ARG A 111 -1.00 -2.31 -6.18
CA ARG A 111 -1.43 -1.24 -5.27
C ARG A 111 -0.41 -0.11 -5.22
N LEU A 112 -0.77 0.93 -4.48
CA LEU A 112 0.21 1.86 -3.93
C LEU A 112 0.55 1.47 -2.49
N LEU A 113 1.84 1.38 -2.19
CA LEU A 113 2.35 1.22 -0.82
C LEU A 113 3.06 2.50 -0.38
N VAL A 114 2.43 3.26 0.51
CA VAL A 114 3.01 4.46 1.11
C VAL A 114 3.73 4.10 2.41
N VAL A 115 4.99 4.50 2.53
CA VAL A 115 5.84 4.26 3.69
C VAL A 115 6.26 5.59 4.30
N ILE A 116 5.78 5.84 5.51
CA ILE A 116 6.12 7.03 6.30
C ILE A 116 7.30 6.64 7.19
N GLN A 117 8.51 6.98 6.75
CA GLN A 117 9.71 6.65 7.50
C GLN A 117 9.76 7.41 8.83
N ARG A 118 10.04 6.67 9.90
CA ARG A 118 10.18 7.17 11.27
C ARG A 118 11.62 7.00 11.76
N GLU A 119 12.04 7.90 12.64
CA GLU A 119 13.30 7.78 13.36
C GLU A 119 13.17 6.77 14.49
N ALA A 120 14.22 5.96 14.70
CA ALA A 120 14.26 5.03 15.82
C ALA A 120 14.08 5.77 17.15
N PRO A 121 13.34 5.20 18.12
CA PRO A 121 12.87 3.81 18.17
C PRO A 121 11.49 3.59 17.52
N ALA A 122 10.88 4.60 16.90
CA ALA A 122 9.56 4.44 16.29
C ALA A 122 9.64 3.61 15.00
N ASP A 123 8.70 2.68 14.85
CA ASP A 123 8.55 1.91 13.62
C ASP A 123 7.98 2.76 12.49
N HIS A 124 8.31 2.40 11.26
CA HIS A 124 7.74 3.03 10.08
C HIS A 124 6.23 2.74 10.00
N GLU A 125 5.46 3.72 9.52
CA GLU A 125 4.04 3.50 9.23
C GLU A 125 3.87 3.13 7.76
N TYR A 126 2.98 2.19 7.49
CA TYR A 126 2.71 1.67 6.15
C TYR A 126 1.22 1.88 5.83
N ARG A 127 0.93 2.28 4.60
CA ARG A 127 -0.44 2.44 4.09
C ARG A 127 -0.52 1.78 2.72
N SER A 128 -1.31 0.72 2.64
CA SER A 128 -1.71 0.09 1.38
C SER A 128 -2.94 0.82 0.84
N ILE A 129 -2.92 1.19 -0.45
CA ILE A 129 -4.02 1.82 -1.18
C ILE A 129 -4.20 0.98 -2.44
N SER A 130 -5.28 0.22 -2.49
CA SER A 130 -5.56 -0.66 -3.63
C SER A 130 -6.07 0.14 -4.84
N TYR A 131 -5.92 -0.39 -6.05
CA TYR A 131 -6.36 0.32 -7.26
C TYR A 131 -7.88 0.32 -7.42
N ASP A 132 -8.57 -0.75 -7.01
CA ASP A 132 -10.03 -0.89 -6.94
C ASP A 132 -10.72 0.20 -6.09
N GLU A 133 -10.09 0.65 -5.00
CA GLU A 133 -10.63 1.73 -4.16
C GLU A 133 -10.48 3.11 -4.80
N LEU A 134 -9.72 3.25 -5.89
CA LEU A 134 -9.47 4.53 -6.53
C LEU A 134 -10.42 4.76 -7.71
N ARG A 135 -10.87 6.00 -7.84
CA ARG A 135 -11.67 6.54 -8.94
C ARG A 135 -10.85 7.48 -9.84
N GLY A 136 -9.60 7.76 -9.47
CA GLY A 136 -8.72 8.54 -10.31
C GLY A 136 -7.47 9.05 -9.60
N ALA A 137 -6.46 9.37 -10.41
CA ALA A 137 -5.21 9.96 -9.97
C ALA A 137 -4.88 11.21 -10.80
N LYS A 138 -4.25 12.21 -10.18
CA LYS A 138 -3.72 13.38 -10.89
C LYS A 138 -2.48 13.92 -10.21
N LEU A 139 -1.58 14.49 -11.00
CA LEU A 139 -0.44 15.23 -10.49
C LEU A 139 -0.81 16.72 -10.44
N GLU A 140 -0.72 17.32 -9.26
CA GLU A 140 -0.84 18.77 -9.07
C GLU A 140 0.56 19.36 -8.88
N THR A 141 0.85 20.48 -9.54
CA THR A 141 2.09 21.24 -9.33
C THR A 141 1.74 22.64 -8.88
N ALA A 142 2.24 23.04 -7.71
CA ALA A 142 2.04 24.38 -7.15
C ALA A 142 3.32 24.88 -6.48
N ASN A 143 3.78 26.07 -6.89
CA ASN A 143 4.99 26.70 -6.35
C ASN A 143 6.24 25.80 -6.40
N GLY A 144 6.39 25.02 -7.49
CA GLY A 144 7.49 24.08 -7.67
C GLY A 144 7.39 22.79 -6.85
N ASN A 145 6.36 22.64 -6.01
CA ASN A 145 6.08 21.38 -5.32
C ASN A 145 5.11 20.55 -6.15
N GLN A 146 5.40 19.26 -6.26
CA GLN A 146 4.55 18.28 -6.94
C GLN A 146 3.82 17.42 -5.92
N ARG A 147 2.54 17.17 -6.18
CA ARG A 147 1.68 16.39 -5.33
C ARG A 147 0.85 15.41 -6.16
N LEU A 148 0.96 14.13 -5.83
CA LEU A 148 0.08 13.09 -6.34
C LEU A 148 -1.24 13.14 -5.56
N VAL A 149 -2.35 13.36 -6.26
CA VAL A 149 -3.69 13.39 -5.70
C VAL A 149 -4.45 12.17 -6.16
N LEU A 150 -4.84 11.32 -5.22
CA LEU A 150 -5.62 10.10 -5.47
C LEU A 150 -7.04 10.31 -4.92
N ARG A 151 -8.04 9.90 -5.69
CA ARG A 151 -9.46 10.01 -5.33
C ARG A 151 -10.08 8.63 -5.25
N GLY A 152 -10.91 8.41 -4.24
CA GLY A 152 -11.66 7.18 -3.96
C GLY A 152 -12.68 7.46 -2.85
N PRO A 153 -12.99 6.50 -1.96
CA PRO A 153 -13.70 6.77 -0.70
C PRO A 153 -12.96 7.80 0.18
N LYS A 154 -11.64 7.88 0.02
CA LYS A 154 -10.78 8.91 0.60
C LYS A 154 -10.08 9.71 -0.49
N ARG A 155 -9.70 10.94 -0.17
CA ARG A 155 -8.81 11.75 -0.99
C ARG A 155 -7.43 11.73 -0.36
N TYR A 156 -6.42 11.30 -1.11
CA TYR A 156 -5.03 11.31 -0.67
C TYR A 156 -4.28 12.42 -1.40
N TYR A 157 -3.44 13.14 -0.67
CA TYR A 157 -2.59 14.23 -1.16
C TYR A 157 -1.16 13.93 -0.74
N ILE A 158 -0.39 13.33 -1.65
CA ILE A 158 0.94 12.81 -1.37
C ILE A 158 1.96 13.73 -2.03
N ASP A 159 2.82 14.35 -1.22
CA ASP A 159 3.98 15.09 -1.72
C ASP A 159 4.93 14.13 -2.43
N VAL A 160 5.35 14.48 -3.64
CA VAL A 160 6.28 13.71 -4.48
C VAL A 160 7.39 14.58 -5.06
N GLY A 161 7.53 15.82 -4.58
CA GLY A 161 8.45 16.82 -5.14
C GLY A 161 9.94 16.55 -4.96
N ARG A 162 10.34 15.41 -4.37
CA ARG A 162 11.75 14.97 -4.30
C ARG A 162 12.09 13.97 -5.41
N THR A 163 11.13 13.65 -6.25
CA THR A 163 11.28 12.80 -7.43
C THR A 163 11.30 13.68 -8.67
N SER A 164 11.87 13.21 -9.77
CA SER A 164 11.86 13.96 -11.02
C SER A 164 10.43 14.15 -11.56
N THR A 165 10.19 15.23 -12.30
CA THR A 165 8.90 15.48 -12.95
C THR A 165 8.52 14.38 -13.94
N ASP A 166 9.52 13.83 -14.65
CA ASP A 166 9.29 12.80 -15.66
C ASP A 166 8.84 11.49 -15.00
N ASP A 167 9.52 11.07 -13.93
CA ASP A 167 9.16 9.85 -13.19
C ASP A 167 7.79 9.99 -12.50
N THR A 168 7.50 11.15 -11.92
CA THR A 168 6.19 11.40 -11.28
C THR A 168 5.05 11.41 -12.28
N THR A 169 5.30 11.92 -13.50
CA THR A 169 4.32 11.94 -14.59
C THR A 169 4.09 10.53 -15.13
N ALA A 170 5.16 9.76 -15.34
CA ALA A 170 5.10 8.36 -15.77
C ALA A 170 4.34 7.53 -14.73
N ALA A 171 4.71 7.61 -13.46
CA ALA A 171 4.04 6.91 -12.37
C ALA A 171 2.55 7.28 -12.25
N CYS A 172 2.20 8.57 -12.38
CA CYS A 172 0.79 8.99 -12.36
C CYS A 172 -0.01 8.41 -13.55
N SER A 173 0.63 8.26 -14.71
CA SER A 173 0.00 7.66 -15.90
C SER A 173 -0.22 6.16 -15.70
N THR A 174 0.78 5.46 -15.17
CA THR A 174 0.67 4.05 -14.78
C THR A 174 -0.44 3.83 -13.77
N ILE A 175 -0.55 4.66 -12.73
CA ILE A 175 -1.63 4.55 -11.74
C ILE A 175 -3.00 4.69 -12.42
N ARG A 176 -3.17 5.63 -13.36
CA ARG A 176 -4.44 5.78 -14.08
C ARG A 176 -4.77 4.53 -14.91
N GLN A 177 -3.79 3.99 -15.61
CA GLN A 177 -3.97 2.77 -16.39
C GLN A 177 -4.38 1.57 -15.51
N GLN A 178 -3.79 1.44 -14.33
CA GLN A 178 -4.16 0.38 -13.37
C GLN A 178 -5.60 0.57 -12.86
N ILE A 179 -6.00 1.81 -12.53
CA ILE A 179 -7.38 2.12 -12.12
C ILE A 179 -8.39 1.76 -13.23
N GLU A 180 -8.05 2.06 -14.48
CA GLU A 180 -8.90 1.72 -15.65
C GLU A 180 -9.00 0.21 -15.84
N THR A 181 -7.88 -0.52 -15.73
CA THR A 181 -7.84 -1.99 -15.89
C THR A 181 -8.71 -2.69 -14.84
N GLU A 182 -8.60 -2.29 -13.57
CA GLU A 182 -9.40 -2.87 -12.48
C GLU A 182 -10.90 -2.54 -12.61
N SER A 183 -11.23 -1.35 -13.15
CA SER A 183 -12.63 -0.97 -13.38
C SER A 183 -13.28 -1.78 -14.50
N ASP A 184 -12.50 -2.15 -15.53
CA ASP A 184 -12.96 -3.02 -16.61
C ASP A 184 -13.21 -4.44 -16.08
N ASP A 185 -12.29 -4.99 -15.29
CA ASP A 185 -12.43 -6.33 -14.70
C ASP A 185 -13.66 -6.42 -13.77
N ASP A 186 -13.90 -5.42 -12.92
CA ASP A 186 -15.12 -5.34 -12.08
C ASP A 186 -16.41 -5.34 -12.93
N SER A 187 -16.38 -4.69 -14.10
CA SER A 187 -17.51 -4.63 -15.01
C SER A 187 -17.76 -5.99 -15.67
N PHE A 188 -16.71 -6.72 -16.06
CA PHE A 188 -16.80 -8.08 -16.58
C PHE A 188 -17.33 -9.07 -15.53
N ASP A 189 -16.79 -9.04 -14.31
CA ASP A 189 -17.27 -9.87 -13.19
C ASP A 189 -18.74 -9.58 -12.86
N SER A 190 -19.14 -8.31 -12.94
CA SER A 190 -20.53 -7.90 -12.73
C SER A 190 -21.45 -8.41 -13.83
N LEU A 191 -21.00 -8.42 -15.09
CA LEU A 191 -21.75 -8.98 -16.22
C LEU A 191 -21.92 -10.50 -16.10
N GLU A 192 -20.87 -11.23 -15.69
CA GLU A 192 -20.94 -12.68 -15.48
C GLU A 192 -21.95 -13.04 -14.38
N ARG A 193 -21.95 -12.28 -13.27
CA ARG A 193 -22.96 -12.45 -12.21
C ARG A 193 -24.37 -12.11 -12.68
N LEU A 194 -24.52 -11.06 -13.49
CA LEU A 194 -25.80 -10.66 -14.06
C LEU A 194 -26.37 -11.75 -14.98
N GLU A 195 -25.51 -12.37 -15.80
CA GLU A 195 -25.86 -13.49 -16.68
C GLU A 195 -26.29 -14.72 -15.85
N ALA A 196 -25.53 -15.07 -14.81
CA ALA A 196 -25.90 -16.18 -13.92
C ALA A 196 -27.27 -15.98 -13.25
N LEU A 197 -27.61 -14.75 -12.85
CA LEU A 197 -28.93 -14.43 -12.27
C LEU A 197 -30.07 -14.54 -13.30
N PHE A 198 -29.81 -14.14 -14.55
CA PHE A 198 -30.76 -14.28 -15.64
C PHE A 198 -30.99 -15.76 -16.01
N GLU A 199 -29.92 -16.55 -16.14
CA GLU A 199 -30.00 -17.99 -16.41
C GLU A 199 -30.73 -18.76 -15.32
N GLN A 200 -30.59 -18.33 -14.06
CA GLN A 200 -31.34 -18.88 -12.92
C GLN A 200 -32.80 -18.45 -12.87
N GLY A 201 -33.24 -17.54 -13.76
CA GLY A 201 -34.60 -17.02 -13.82
C GLY A 201 -34.93 -16.03 -12.71
N HIS A 202 -33.92 -15.47 -12.03
CA HIS A 202 -34.11 -14.43 -11.01
C HIS A 202 -34.41 -13.05 -11.60
N LEU A 203 -34.08 -12.85 -12.87
CA LEU A 203 -34.33 -11.63 -13.63
C LEU A 203 -35.17 -11.95 -14.85
N THR A 204 -36.08 -11.06 -15.19
CA THR A 204 -36.72 -11.07 -16.50
C THR A 204 -35.75 -10.54 -17.57
N GLU A 205 -35.97 -10.91 -18.83
CA GLU A 205 -35.15 -10.45 -19.97
C GLU A 205 -35.05 -8.91 -20.03
N ARG A 206 -36.14 -8.22 -19.70
CA ARG A 206 -36.18 -6.76 -19.66
C ARG A 206 -35.30 -6.18 -18.55
N GLU A 207 -35.29 -6.79 -17.36
CA GLU A 207 -34.46 -6.35 -16.24
C GLU A 207 -32.99 -6.60 -16.54
N PHE A 208 -32.67 -7.76 -17.09
CA PHE A 208 -31.32 -8.11 -17.54
C PHE A 208 -30.79 -7.09 -18.57
N GLU A 209 -31.53 -6.83 -19.65
CA GLU A 209 -31.13 -5.88 -20.69
C GLU A 209 -31.03 -4.42 -20.18
N THR A 210 -31.79 -4.07 -19.15
CA THR A 210 -31.71 -2.74 -18.53
C THR A 210 -30.43 -2.61 -17.70
N MET A 211 -30.18 -3.56 -16.79
CA MET A 211 -29.00 -3.58 -15.93
C MET A 211 -27.69 -3.74 -16.72
N LYS A 212 -27.72 -4.55 -17.78
CA LYS A 212 -26.58 -4.71 -18.70
C LYS A 212 -26.20 -3.40 -19.37
N ARG A 213 -27.18 -2.58 -19.75
CA ARG A 213 -26.94 -1.27 -20.35
C ARG A 213 -26.37 -0.29 -19.34
N GLU A 214 -26.90 -0.28 -18.12
CA GLU A 214 -26.39 0.56 -17.04
C GLU A 214 -24.95 0.22 -16.64
N LEU A 215 -24.51 -1.03 -16.80
CA LEU A 215 -23.13 -1.45 -16.55
C LEU A 215 -22.15 -1.10 -17.69
N LEU A 216 -22.66 -0.81 -18.89
CA LEU A 216 -21.85 -0.54 -20.10
C LEU A 216 -21.84 0.94 -20.51
N GLU A 217 -22.64 1.79 -19.87
CA GLU A 217 -22.71 3.26 -20.07
C GLU A 217 -21.91 4.03 -19.02
#